data_AF-D2HJP3-F1
#
_entry.id   AF-D2HJP3-F1
#
_cell.length_a   1.000
_cell.length_b   1.000
_cell.length_c   1.000
_cell.angle_alpha   90.00
_cell.angle_beta   90.00
_cell.angle_gamma   90.00
#
_symmetry.space_group_name_H-M   'P 1'
#
loop_
_entity.id
_entity.type
_entity.pdbx_description
1 polymer ?
#
loop_
_entity_poly.entity_id
_entity_poly.type
_entity_poly.pdbx_seq_one_letter_code
_entity_poly.pdbx_strand_id
1 'polypeptide(L)' 'TWGRWRNSHTRCLWQTTLSQRRNRYATLRMQDAMGQELALANKQLLMVRQAALHQLFDKEHRQYRQELKQMGKAFYVERL' A
#
# COMPACT_ATOMS: atom_id res chain seq x y z
N THR A 1 24.26 48.32 -23.29
CA THR A 1 23.01 47.74 -23.86
C THR A 1 23.10 46.22 -24.08
N TRP A 2 24.25 45.64 -24.45
CA TRP A 2 24.42 44.18 -24.61
C TRP A 2 24.57 43.36 -23.32
N GLY A 3 25.26 43.88 -22.30
CA GLY A 3 25.50 43.16 -21.04
C GLY A 3 24.22 42.87 -20.24
N ARG A 4 23.24 43.77 -20.27
CA ARG A 4 21.94 43.57 -19.60
C ARG A 4 21.14 42.44 -20.25
N TRP A 5 21.13 42.38 -21.59
CA TRP A 5 20.47 41.29 -22.33
C TRP A 5 21.12 39.93 -22.03
N ARG A 6 22.46 39.86 -22.07
CA ARG A 6 23.20 38.63 -21.76
C ARG A 6 22.90 38.12 -20.35
N ASN A 7 22.90 39.00 -19.35
CA ASN A 7 22.59 38.64 -17.96
C ASN A 7 21.15 38.13 -17.80
N SER A 8 20.17 38.80 -18.43
CA SER A 8 18.77 38.34 -18.41
C SER A 8 18.61 36.97 -19.09
N HIS A 9 19.32 36.74 -20.20
CA HIS A 9 19.30 35.47 -20.91
C HIS A 9 19.87 34.33 -20.07
N THR A 10 21.05 34.53 -19.45
CA THR A 10 21.66 33.55 -18.54
C THR A 10 20.77 33.25 -17.34
N ARG A 11 20.12 34.28 -16.76
CA ARG A 11 19.18 34.11 -15.64
C ARG A 11 17.95 33.30 -16.04
N CYS A 12 17.38 33.56 -17.23
CA CYS A 12 16.23 32.82 -17.76
C CYS A 12 16.56 31.34 -17.99
N LEU A 13 17.72 31.05 -18.57
CA LEU A 13 18.20 29.68 -18.75
C LEU A 13 18.36 28.95 -17.41
N TRP A 14 19.00 29.60 -16.43
CA TRP A 14 19.16 29.04 -15.09
C TRP A 14 17.82 28.74 -14.40
N GLN A 15 16.85 29.66 -14.50
CA GLN A 15 15.52 29.46 -13.92
C GLN A 15 14.79 28.30 -14.60
N THR A 16 14.86 28.21 -15.92
CA THR A 16 14.22 27.12 -16.69
C THR A 16 14.80 25.77 -16.29
N THR A 17 16.13 25.63 -16.23
CA THR A 17 16.78 24.37 -15.84
C THR A 17 16.46 23.98 -14.39
N LEU A 18 16.43 24.95 -13.46
CA LEU A 18 16.05 24.69 -12.07
C LEU A 18 14.60 24.24 -11.94
N SER A 19 13.67 24.90 -12.65
CA SER A 19 12.25 24.54 -12.65
C SER A 19 12.02 23.15 -13.23
N GLN A 20 12.70 22.79 -14.33
CA GLN A 20 12.64 21.44 -14.91
C GLN A 20 13.10 20.38 -13.90
N ARG A 21 14.22 20.62 -13.20
CA ARG A 21 14.72 19.70 -12.17
C ARG A 21 13.76 19.59 -10.99
N ARG A 22 13.24 20.72 -10.49
CA ARG A 22 12.25 20.74 -9.39
C ARG A 22 10.99 19.98 -9.74
N ASN A 23 10.48 20.15 -10.96
CA ASN A 23 9.29 19.42 -11.44
C ASN A 23 9.56 17.91 -11.46
N ARG A 24 10.71 17.48 -11.96
CA ARG A 24 11.08 16.05 -11.97
C ARG A 24 11.17 15.47 -10.56
N TYR A 25 11.84 16.15 -9.64
CA TYR A 25 11.93 15.69 -8.24
C TYR A 25 10.60 15.75 -7.50
N ALA A 26 9.71 16.68 -7.85
CA ALA A 26 8.35 16.71 -7.30
C ALA A 26 7.55 15.49 -7.76
N THR A 27 7.59 15.14 -9.05
CA THR A 27 6.91 13.95 -9.59
C THR A 27 7.45 12.67 -8.95
N LEU A 28 8.78 12.52 -8.82
CA LEU A 28 9.37 11.34 -8.18
C LEU A 28 8.93 11.20 -6.71
N ARG A 29 9.00 12.29 -5.94
CA ARG A 29 8.52 12.27 -4.54
C ARG A 29 7.04 11.92 -4.42
N MET A 30 6.21 12.42 -5.34
CA MET A 30 4.78 12.07 -5.37
C MET A 30 4.57 10.59 -5.69
N GLN A 31 5.33 10.02 -6.62
CA GLN A 31 5.27 8.58 -6.94
C GLN A 31 5.72 7.73 -5.75
N ASP A 32 6.80 8.11 -5.08
CA ASP A 32 7.29 7.41 -3.89
C ASP A 32 6.25 7.45 -2.75
N ALA A 33 5.68 8.63 -2.47
CA ALA A 33 4.62 8.78 -1.47
C ALA A 33 3.39 7.94 -1.82
N MET A 34 2.96 7.96 -3.08
CA MET A 34 1.83 7.13 -3.55
C MET A 34 2.14 5.64 -3.36
N GLY A 35 3.36 5.18 -3.65
CA GLY A 35 3.78 3.80 -3.40
C GLY A 35 3.70 3.40 -1.92
N GLN A 36 4.10 4.29 -1.02
CA GLN A 36 4.02 4.06 0.42
C GLN A 36 2.56 3.98 0.90
N GLU A 37 1.70 4.91 0.47
CA GLU A 37 0.27 4.91 0.80
C GLU A 37 -0.43 3.64 0.30
N LEU A 38 -0.12 3.19 -0.92
CA LEU A 38 -0.65 1.94 -1.46
C LEU A 38 -0.19 0.72 -0.66
N ALA A 39 1.07 0.68 -0.22
CA ALA A 39 1.58 -0.40 0.61
C ALA A 39 0.87 -0.46 1.97
N LEU A 40 0.61 0.70 2.60
CA LEU A 40 -0.13 0.78 3.86
C LEU A 40 -1.59 0.34 3.68
N ALA A 41 -2.27 0.82 2.63
CA ALA A 41 -3.63 0.42 2.31
C ALA A 41 -3.74 -1.08 2.04
N ASN A 42 -2.79 -1.67 1.30
CA ASN A 42 -2.76 -3.10 1.05
C ASN A 42 -2.55 -3.91 2.34
N LYS A 43 -1.67 -3.44 3.23
CA LYS A 43 -1.48 -4.07 4.54
C LYS A 43 -2.78 -4.07 5.35
N GLN A 44 -3.48 -2.95 5.41
CA GLN A 44 -4.76 -2.85 6.11
C GLN A 44 -5.82 -3.77 5.48
N LEU A 45 -5.92 -3.80 4.15
CA LEU A 45 -6.84 -4.67 3.42
C LEU A 45 -6.58 -6.15 3.74
N LEU A 46 -5.31 -6.58 3.75
CA LEU A 46 -4.94 -7.95 4.08
C LEU A 46 -5.32 -8.32 5.52
N MET A 47 -5.12 -7.42 6.48
CA MET A 47 -5.51 -7.66 7.88
C MET A 47 -7.02 -7.82 8.02
N VAL A 48 -7.81 -6.96 7.35
CA VAL A 48 -9.28 -7.06 7.35
C VAL A 48 -9.73 -8.37 6.69
N ARG A 49 -9.13 -8.75 5.56
CA ARG A 49 -9.46 -9.99 4.86
C ARG A 49 -9.13 -11.22 5.70
N GLN A 50 -7.97 -11.24 6.35
CA GLN A 50 -7.59 -12.34 7.23
C GLN A 50 -8.57 -12.46 8.42
N ALA A 51 -8.92 -11.35 9.06
CA ALA A 51 -9.89 -11.36 10.15
C ALA A 51 -11.27 -11.88 9.69
N ALA A 52 -11.75 -11.45 8.53
CA ALA A 52 -13.00 -11.93 7.96
C ALA A 52 -12.96 -13.43 7.64
N LEU A 53 -11.84 -13.92 7.07
CA LEU A 53 -11.63 -15.35 6.81
C LEU A 53 -11.63 -16.18 8.09
N HIS A 54 -10.93 -15.74 9.13
CA HIS A 54 -10.94 -16.40 10.43
C HIS A 54 -12.35 -16.50 11.00
N GLN A 55 -13.16 -15.43 10.91
CA GLN A 55 -14.54 -15.46 11.37
C GLN A 55 -15.42 -16.45 10.60
N LEU A 56 -15.20 -16.59 9.28
CA LEU A 56 -15.91 -17.57 8.46
C LEU A 56 -15.53 -19.00 8.87
N PHE A 57 -14.23 -19.29 8.98
CA PHE A 57 -13.76 -20.60 9.40
C PHE A 57 -14.23 -20.95 10.82
N ASP A 58 -14.27 -20.00 11.75
CA ASP A 58 -14.78 -20.26 13.09
C ASP A 58 -16.26 -20.66 13.09
N LYS A 59 -17.07 -20.06 12.19
CA LYS A 59 -18.48 -20.42 12.02
C LYS A 59 -18.61 -21.83 11.45
N GLU A 60 -17.90 -22.13 10.37
CA GLU A 60 -17.89 -23.45 9.74
C GLU A 60 -17.39 -24.53 10.69
N HIS A 61 -16.30 -24.26 11.41
CA HIS A 61 -15.74 -25.19 12.37
C HIS A 61 -16.72 -25.51 13.51
N ARG A 62 -17.46 -24.50 14.01
CA ARG A 62 -18.53 -24.72 14.99
C ARG A 62 -19.65 -25.59 14.42
N GLN A 63 -20.08 -25.32 13.19
CA GLN A 63 -21.10 -26.11 12.51
C GLN A 63 -20.67 -27.57 12.38
N TYR A 64 -19.49 -27.82 11.80
CA TYR A 64 -19.01 -29.19 11.61
C TYR A 64 -18.77 -29.92 12.92
N ARG A 65 -18.31 -29.22 13.96
CA ARG A 65 -18.20 -29.82 15.30
C ARG A 65 -19.54 -30.31 15.82
N GLN A 66 -20.62 -29.56 15.58
CA GLN A 66 -21.95 -29.95 16.02
C GLN A 66 -22.47 -31.15 15.22
N GLU A 67 -22.29 -31.15 13.89
CA GLU A 67 -22.66 -32.27 13.02
C GLU A 67 -21.91 -33.56 13.41
N LEU A 68 -20.59 -33.47 13.64
CA LEU A 68 -19.80 -34.61 14.09
C LEU A 68 -20.27 -35.14 15.43
N LYS A 69 -20.58 -34.27 16.39
CA LYS A 69 -21.12 -34.67 17.69
C LYS A 69 -22.44 -35.42 17.56
N GLN A 70 -23.33 -35.00 16.66
CA GLN A 70 -24.59 -35.72 16.38
C GLN A 70 -24.33 -37.13 15.84
N MET A 71 -23.25 -37.30 15.07
CA MET A 71 -22.80 -38.60 14.56
C MET A 71 -21.96 -39.41 15.57
N GLY A 72 -21.76 -38.91 16.79
CA GLY A 72 -20.87 -39.54 17.78
C GLY A 72 -19.38 -39.48 17.43
N LYS A 73 -18.99 -38.63 16.48
CA LYS A 73 -17.61 -38.43 16.02
C LYS A 73 -17.05 -37.11 16.54
N ALA A 74 -15.73 -36.95 16.49
CA ALA A 74 -15.05 -35.71 16.84
C ALA A 74 -13.87 -35.47 15.88
N PHE A 75 -13.43 -34.22 15.78
CA PHE A 75 -12.21 -33.88 15.06
C PHE A 75 -10.99 -34.46 15.77
N TYR A 76 -10.05 -35.00 14.99
CA TYR A 76 -8.72 -35.35 15.47
C TYR A 76 -7.93 -34.06 15.73
N VAL A 77 -7.35 -33.94 16.92
CA VAL A 77 -6.46 -32.85 17.29
C VAL A 77 -5.23 -33.49 17.91
N GLU A 78 -4.10 -33.41 17.21
CA GLU A 78 -2.82 -33.83 17.74
C GLU A 78 -2.44 -32.89 18.89
N ARG A 79 -2.23 -33.46 20.09
CA ARG A 79 -1.75 -32.70 21.25
C ARG A 79 -0.23 -32.83 21.26
N LEU A 80 0.45 -31.70 21.06
CA LEU A 80 1.89 -31.55 21.30
C LEU A 80 2.19 -31.54 22.80
#